data_AF-A0A1I5TCU3-F1
#
_entry.id   AF-A0A1I5TCU3-F1
#
_cell.length_a   1.000
_cell.length_b   1.000
_cell.length_c   1.000
_cell.angle_alpha   90.00
_cell.angle_beta   90.00
_cell.angle_gamma   90.00
#
_symmetry.space_group_name_H-M   'P 1'
#
loop_
_entity.id
_entity.type
_entity.pdbx_description
1 polymer ?
#
loop_
_entity_poly.entity_id
_entity_poly.type
_entity_poly.pdbx_seq_one_letter_code
_entity_poly.pdbx_strand_id
1 'polypeptide(L)'
;MTDTRSPAHDIARSRDLPLHDWQLSVENAVGRLTGHIRHAGRGAFEHLRKAWRLHGVDDEMSAFRAITAEEEAATAVILALQRQRYPGANRLNAWNHVHKMAFWPLIATINDFLFRSGIPAPRVSLSKRGRPRVELHLNIAALAGMDDGDTWASPDAPLNFGLRAGEADNAMVHRFEQELAELADRSGAGSILRYIQAEANQRNRLLYASQDGIPHVEFHDDMLRSRAKRVCVLLMLAIIVAQTPQHQIFVLQCLEAMLVALERIEGQLSGYPELSASGDRPLLTIRRKQGERGTISLTAPVDVGGIWQGGWDAERQIRATAARVTYGQTDL
;
A
#
# COMPACT_ATOMS: atom_id res chain seq x y z
N MET A 1 29.09 22.10 -35.16
CA MET A 1 28.65 22.80 -33.94
C MET A 1 27.43 23.65 -34.29
N THR A 2 26.24 23.07 -34.18
CA THR A 2 24.96 23.78 -34.22
C THR A 2 24.11 23.09 -33.17
N ASP A 3 24.15 23.65 -31.97
CA ASP A 3 23.34 23.24 -30.82
C ASP A 3 21.88 23.62 -31.12
N THR A 4 21.14 22.69 -31.73
CA THR A 4 19.69 22.80 -31.89
C THR A 4 19.02 22.36 -30.60
N ARG A 5 19.11 23.18 -29.54
CA ARG A 5 18.16 23.09 -28.43
C ARG A 5 16.80 23.48 -28.97
N SER A 6 15.93 22.48 -29.10
CA SER A 6 14.55 22.64 -29.53
C SER A 6 13.83 23.66 -28.64
N PRO A 7 13.30 24.77 -29.20
CA PRO A 7 12.55 25.75 -28.43
C PRO A 7 11.09 25.33 -28.43
N ALA A 8 10.64 24.60 -27.39
CA ALA A 8 9.27 24.62 -26.86
C ALA A 8 9.01 23.39 -25.97
N HIS A 9 8.87 23.63 -24.66
CA HIS A 9 7.63 23.35 -23.94
C HIS A 9 7.66 24.05 -22.59
N ASP A 10 7.73 25.38 -22.62
CA ASP A 10 7.42 26.20 -21.44
C ASP A 10 5.88 26.33 -21.34
N ILE A 11 5.21 25.19 -21.18
CA ILE A 11 3.84 25.20 -20.67
C ILE A 11 4.02 25.54 -19.20
N ALA A 12 3.67 26.77 -18.80
CA ALA A 12 3.67 27.21 -17.42
C ALA A 12 2.95 26.15 -16.56
N ARG A 13 3.73 25.25 -15.96
CA ARG A 13 3.20 24.10 -15.22
C ARG A 13 2.48 24.67 -14.02
N SER A 14 1.25 24.21 -13.78
CA SER A 14 0.52 24.62 -12.58
C SER A 14 1.42 24.45 -11.36
N ARG A 15 1.49 25.48 -10.51
CA ARG A 15 2.27 25.43 -9.26
C ARG A 15 1.75 24.36 -8.30
N ASP A 16 0.50 23.95 -8.50
CA ASP A 16 -0.18 22.96 -7.67
C ASP A 16 -0.09 21.57 -8.30
N LEU A 17 0.27 20.60 -7.45
CA LEU A 17 0.26 19.18 -7.78
C LEU A 17 -1.15 18.77 -8.22
N PRO A 18 -1.33 18.23 -9.44
CA PRO A 18 -2.65 17.84 -9.95
C PRO A 18 -3.15 16.56 -9.27
N LEU A 19 -3.74 16.71 -8.08
CA LEU A 19 -4.39 15.64 -7.33
C LEU A 19 -5.82 15.41 -7.82
N HIS A 20 -6.22 14.14 -7.88
CA HIS A 20 -7.62 13.76 -8.09
C HIS A 20 -8.46 14.03 -6.83
N ASP A 21 -9.77 14.18 -6.99
CA ASP A 21 -10.72 14.47 -5.89
C ASP A 21 -10.62 13.51 -4.70
N TRP A 22 -10.38 12.23 -4.97
CA TRP A 22 -10.21 11.24 -3.91
C TRP A 22 -8.90 11.44 -3.14
N GLN A 23 -7.82 11.87 -3.81
CA GLN A 23 -6.54 12.18 -3.17
C GLN A 23 -6.66 13.44 -2.31
N LEU A 24 -7.37 14.46 -2.81
CA LEU A 24 -7.73 15.64 -2.02
C LEU A 24 -8.57 15.28 -0.80
N SER A 25 -9.49 14.31 -0.94
CA SER A 25 -10.28 13.81 0.17
C SER A 25 -9.42 13.11 1.24
N VAL A 26 -8.42 12.32 0.81
CA VAL A 26 -7.43 11.69 1.72
C VAL A 26 -6.61 12.76 2.43
N GLU A 27 -6.12 13.78 1.73
CA GLU A 27 -5.38 14.88 2.35
C GLU A 27 -6.21 15.62 3.41
N ASN A 28 -7.45 15.97 3.08
CA ASN A 28 -8.37 16.61 4.01
C ASN A 28 -8.67 15.73 5.23
N ALA A 29 -8.73 14.40 5.06
CA ALA A 29 -8.88 13.47 6.17
C ALA A 29 -7.61 13.41 7.03
N VAL A 30 -6.42 13.36 6.43
CA VAL A 30 -5.14 13.40 7.15
C VAL A 30 -5.01 14.66 7.99
N GLY A 31 -5.44 15.82 7.47
CA GLY A 31 -5.44 17.09 8.20
C GLY A 31 -6.26 17.06 9.51
N ARG A 32 -7.27 16.17 9.58
CA ARG A 32 -8.14 15.97 10.75
C ARG A 32 -7.67 14.86 11.71
N LEU A 33 -6.57 14.17 11.41
CA LEU A 33 -5.92 13.25 12.36
C LEU A 33 -5.27 14.01 13.53
N THR A 34 -4.71 13.29 14.51
CA THR A 34 -4.07 13.90 15.69
C THR A 34 -2.64 13.38 15.90
N GLY A 35 -1.81 14.20 16.55
CA GLY A 35 -0.44 13.83 16.95
C GLY A 35 0.50 13.58 15.76
N HIS A 36 1.55 12.79 15.99
CA HIS A 36 2.58 12.51 14.98
C HIS A 36 2.04 11.88 13.69
N ILE A 37 0.97 11.08 13.74
CA ILE A 37 0.36 10.47 12.55
C ILE A 37 -0.11 11.58 11.58
N ARG A 38 -0.73 12.65 12.10
CA ARG A 38 -1.11 13.83 11.30
C ARG A 38 0.11 14.52 10.71
N HIS A 39 1.16 14.71 11.50
CA HIS A 39 2.36 15.45 11.06
C HIS A 39 3.10 14.70 9.95
N ALA A 40 3.29 13.38 10.10
CA ALA A 40 3.87 12.54 9.06
C ALA A 40 3.01 12.58 7.77
N GLY A 41 1.69 12.44 7.88
CA GLY A 41 0.80 12.52 6.72
C GLY A 41 0.80 13.88 6.01
N ARG A 42 0.84 14.99 6.77
CA ARG A 42 1.01 16.34 6.18
C ARG A 42 2.38 16.50 5.52
N GLY A 43 3.42 15.95 6.15
CA GLY A 43 4.78 15.89 5.59
C GLY A 43 4.78 15.19 4.24
N ALA A 44 4.10 14.04 4.12
CA ALA A 44 3.99 13.30 2.87
C ALA A 44 3.43 14.15 1.72
N PHE A 45 2.28 14.82 1.91
CA PHE A 45 1.72 15.71 0.87
C PHE A 45 2.60 16.92 0.57
N GLU A 46 3.24 17.50 1.58
CA GLU A 46 4.20 18.60 1.36
C GLU A 46 5.42 18.15 0.53
N HIS A 47 5.91 16.94 0.76
CA HIS A 47 6.97 16.35 -0.05
C HIS A 47 6.53 16.09 -1.49
N LEU A 48 5.29 15.63 -1.74
CA LEU A 48 4.76 15.50 -3.10
C LEU A 48 4.65 16.85 -3.81
N ARG A 49 4.18 17.90 -3.13
CA ARG A 49 4.14 19.25 -3.71
C ARG A 49 5.53 19.78 -4.05
N LYS A 50 6.50 19.57 -3.16
CA LYS A 50 7.89 19.94 -3.42
C LYS A 50 8.48 19.15 -4.60
N ALA A 51 8.20 17.85 -4.69
CA ALA A 51 8.58 17.03 -5.83
C ALA A 51 8.01 17.60 -7.14
N TRP A 52 6.71 17.95 -7.16
CA TRP A 52 6.07 18.55 -8.34
C TRP A 52 6.71 19.86 -8.77
N ARG A 53 7.04 20.75 -7.83
CA ARG A 53 7.70 22.03 -8.13
C ARG A 53 9.12 21.89 -8.65
N LEU A 54 9.82 20.81 -8.27
CA LEU A 54 11.18 20.52 -8.74
C LEU A 54 11.20 19.74 -10.05
N HIS A 55 10.11 19.08 -10.41
CA HIS A 55 10.05 18.24 -11.61
C HIS A 55 10.22 19.07 -12.89
N GLY A 56 11.21 18.71 -13.72
CA GLY A 56 11.65 19.44 -14.90
C GLY A 56 12.66 20.56 -14.63
N VAL A 57 13.01 20.79 -13.36
CA VAL A 57 14.06 21.74 -12.93
C VAL A 57 15.26 20.97 -12.34
N ASP A 58 14.97 20.01 -11.46
CA ASP A 58 15.91 19.13 -10.78
C ASP A 58 15.18 17.80 -10.51
N ASP A 59 15.30 16.88 -11.46
CA ASP A 59 14.54 15.63 -11.47
C ASP A 59 15.05 14.64 -10.41
N GLU A 60 16.34 14.69 -10.08
CA GLU A 60 16.94 13.93 -8.98
C GLU A 60 16.33 14.37 -7.64
N MET A 61 16.27 15.67 -7.38
CA MET A 61 15.64 16.19 -6.16
C MET A 61 14.12 16.04 -6.18
N SER A 62 13.48 16.07 -7.35
CA SER A 62 12.07 15.73 -7.49
C SER A 62 11.79 14.27 -7.08
N ALA A 63 12.53 13.33 -7.64
CA ALA A 63 12.43 11.91 -7.33
C ALA A 63 12.74 11.63 -5.84
N PHE A 64 13.77 12.27 -5.31
CA PHE A 64 14.12 12.18 -3.89
C PHE A 64 12.98 12.63 -2.98
N ARG A 65 12.34 13.76 -3.30
CA ARG A 65 11.18 14.26 -2.54
C ARG A 65 9.98 13.33 -2.67
N ALA A 66 9.75 12.73 -3.84
CA ALA A 66 8.67 11.77 -4.03
C ALA A 66 8.87 10.49 -3.20
N ILE A 67 10.10 9.96 -3.12
CA ILE A 67 10.44 8.83 -2.24
C ILE A 67 10.25 9.23 -0.78
N THR A 68 10.73 10.42 -0.38
CA THR A 68 10.55 10.93 0.98
C THR A 68 9.06 11.04 1.35
N ALA A 69 8.20 11.42 0.41
CA ALA A 69 6.76 11.46 0.64
C ALA A 69 6.18 10.09 1.00
N GLU A 70 6.61 9.04 0.29
CA GLU A 70 6.22 7.66 0.56
C GLU A 70 6.73 7.18 1.94
N GLU A 71 7.97 7.55 2.30
CA GLU A 71 8.53 7.28 3.63
C GLU A 71 7.72 7.91 4.76
N GLU A 72 7.31 9.17 4.63
CA GLU A 72 6.47 9.87 5.61
C GLU A 72 5.08 9.23 5.70
N ALA A 73 4.51 8.79 4.57
CA ALA A 73 3.24 8.07 4.57
C ALA A 73 3.34 6.71 5.28
N ALA A 74 4.40 5.94 5.03
CA ALA A 74 4.68 4.69 5.74
C ALA A 74 4.95 4.92 7.23
N THR A 75 5.61 6.03 7.58
CA THR A 75 5.81 6.46 8.97
C THR A 75 4.47 6.66 9.68
N ALA A 76 3.49 7.28 9.02
CA ALA A 76 2.14 7.43 9.56
C ALA A 76 1.45 6.08 9.83
N VAL A 77 1.65 5.08 8.96
CA VAL A 77 1.11 3.71 9.17
C VAL A 77 1.77 3.04 10.37
N ILE A 78 3.11 3.07 10.47
CA ILE A 78 3.85 2.49 11.61
C ILE A 78 3.38 3.12 12.92
N LEU A 79 3.29 4.44 12.97
CA LEU A 79 2.83 5.17 14.15
C LEU A 79 1.37 4.84 14.50
N ALA A 80 0.50 4.64 13.51
CA ALA A 80 -0.88 4.21 13.74
C ALA A 80 -0.92 2.79 14.36
N LEU A 81 -0.16 1.84 13.82
CA LEU A 81 -0.06 0.47 14.34
C LEU A 81 0.47 0.46 15.79
N GLN A 82 1.52 1.23 16.06
CA GLN A 82 2.12 1.35 17.39
C GLN A 82 1.18 2.03 18.39
N ARG A 83 0.50 3.11 17.98
CA ARG A 83 -0.47 3.82 18.81
C ARG A 83 -1.63 2.91 19.22
N GLN A 84 -2.11 2.09 18.29
CA GLN A 84 -3.16 1.09 18.55
C GLN A 84 -2.65 -0.19 19.19
N ARG A 85 -1.34 -0.31 19.44
CA ARG A 85 -0.69 -1.44 20.10
C ARG A 85 -0.98 -2.78 19.40
N TYR A 86 -0.94 -2.81 18.07
CA TYR A 86 -1.03 -4.08 17.34
C TYR A 86 0.10 -5.02 17.81
N PRO A 87 -0.16 -6.33 17.99
CA PRO A 87 0.86 -7.30 18.33
C PRO A 87 2.05 -7.22 17.35
N GLY A 88 3.28 -7.12 17.90
CA GLY A 88 4.50 -7.00 17.11
C GLY A 88 4.78 -5.61 16.51
N ALA A 89 3.88 -4.63 16.60
CA ALA A 89 4.08 -3.30 16.01
C ALA A 89 5.28 -2.53 16.60
N ASN A 90 5.67 -2.82 17.83
CA ASN A 90 6.87 -2.26 18.49
C ASN A 90 8.19 -2.77 17.87
N ARG A 91 8.16 -3.85 17.07
CA ARG A 91 9.31 -4.33 16.30
C ARG A 91 9.56 -3.50 15.04
N LEU A 92 8.61 -2.66 14.64
CA LEU A 92 8.80 -1.71 13.56
C LEU A 92 9.49 -0.45 14.08
N ASN A 93 10.43 0.08 13.30
CA ASN A 93 11.07 1.34 13.59
C ASN A 93 10.64 2.39 12.55
N ALA A 94 9.87 3.38 13.00
CA ALA A 94 9.36 4.48 12.18
C ALA A 94 10.46 5.43 11.65
N TRP A 95 11.72 5.20 12.01
CA TRP A 95 12.88 5.95 11.52
C TRP A 95 13.79 5.11 10.61
N ASN A 96 13.52 3.81 10.49
CA ASN A 96 14.31 2.93 9.65
C ASN A 96 13.75 2.90 8.22
N HIS A 97 14.55 3.33 7.24
CA HIS A 97 14.15 3.38 5.83
C HIS A 97 13.73 2.02 5.27
N VAL A 98 14.40 0.92 5.65
CA VAL A 98 14.04 -0.45 5.23
C VAL A 98 12.63 -0.81 5.70
N HIS A 99 12.28 -0.48 6.95
CA HIS A 99 10.96 -0.76 7.49
C HIS A 99 9.87 0.07 6.80
N LYS A 100 10.15 1.33 6.46
CA LYS A 100 9.23 2.20 5.71
C LYS A 100 8.99 1.68 4.29
N MET A 101 10.07 1.27 3.62
CA MET A 101 10.04 0.79 2.24
C MET A 101 9.44 -0.60 2.09
N ALA A 102 9.29 -1.37 3.16
CA ALA A 102 8.64 -2.68 3.12
C ALA A 102 7.13 -2.61 2.83
N PHE A 103 6.47 -1.50 3.14
CA PHE A 103 5.02 -1.38 3.04
C PHE A 103 4.49 -1.49 1.62
N TRP A 104 5.07 -0.75 0.67
CA TRP A 104 4.56 -0.76 -0.70
C TRP A 104 4.74 -2.12 -1.41
N PRO A 105 5.91 -2.78 -1.34
CA PRO A 105 6.09 -4.16 -1.83
C PRO A 105 5.04 -5.13 -1.30
N LEU A 106 4.76 -5.08 0.01
CA LEU A 106 3.75 -5.94 0.62
C LEU A 106 2.33 -5.62 0.09
N ILE A 107 1.94 -4.34 0.06
CA ILE A 107 0.63 -3.92 -0.44
C ILE A 107 0.44 -4.32 -1.90
N ALA A 108 1.46 -4.11 -2.74
CA ALA A 108 1.42 -4.49 -4.15
C ALA A 108 1.28 -6.01 -4.33
N THR A 109 2.00 -6.79 -3.52
CA THR A 109 1.94 -8.26 -3.51
C THR A 109 0.55 -8.76 -3.12
N ILE A 110 -0.01 -8.21 -2.05
CA ILE A 110 -1.36 -8.54 -1.59
C ILE A 110 -2.39 -8.17 -2.65
N ASN A 111 -2.29 -6.98 -3.25
CA ASN A 111 -3.23 -6.54 -4.29
C ASN A 111 -3.19 -7.48 -5.52
N ASP A 112 -2.00 -7.87 -5.97
CA ASP A 112 -1.83 -8.83 -7.05
C ASP A 112 -2.42 -10.20 -6.69
N PHE A 113 -2.18 -10.69 -5.47
CA PHE A 113 -2.79 -11.93 -4.97
C PHE A 113 -4.32 -11.86 -4.97
N LEU A 114 -4.91 -10.81 -4.42
CA LEU A 114 -6.36 -10.63 -4.36
C LEU A 114 -6.98 -10.60 -5.77
N PHE A 115 -6.33 -9.88 -6.69
CA PHE A 115 -6.74 -9.82 -8.09
C PHE A 115 -6.68 -11.19 -8.78
N ARG A 116 -5.54 -11.91 -8.68
CA ARG A 116 -5.38 -13.27 -9.22
C ARG A 116 -6.32 -14.29 -8.57
N SER A 117 -6.75 -14.03 -7.34
CA SER A 117 -7.70 -14.88 -6.61
C SER A 117 -9.14 -14.67 -7.07
N GLY A 118 -9.41 -13.71 -7.96
CA GLY A 118 -10.75 -13.37 -8.42
C GLY A 118 -11.61 -12.72 -7.34
N ILE A 119 -10.99 -12.16 -6.30
CA ILE A 119 -11.70 -11.44 -5.23
C ILE A 119 -12.11 -10.09 -5.81
N PRO A 120 -13.42 -9.77 -5.87
CA PRO A 120 -13.91 -8.51 -6.41
C PRO A 120 -13.31 -7.32 -5.66
N ALA A 121 -12.98 -6.26 -6.41
CA ALA A 121 -12.51 -5.02 -5.80
C ALA A 121 -13.60 -4.44 -4.89
N PRO A 122 -13.27 -4.09 -3.63
CA PRO A 122 -14.23 -3.51 -2.72
C PRO A 122 -14.52 -2.05 -3.10
N ARG A 123 -15.70 -1.55 -2.72
CA ARG A 123 -15.95 -0.10 -2.77
C ARG A 123 -15.40 0.52 -1.48
N VAL A 124 -14.71 1.64 -1.61
CA VAL A 124 -14.10 2.36 -0.49
C VAL A 124 -14.74 3.74 -0.38
N SER A 125 -15.19 4.11 0.81
CA SER A 125 -15.69 5.46 1.08
C SER A 125 -14.91 6.10 2.23
N LEU A 126 -14.79 7.43 2.21
CA LEU A 126 -14.06 8.21 3.20
C LEU A 126 -14.98 9.31 3.74
N SER A 127 -15.16 9.36 5.06
CA SER A 127 -16.00 10.36 5.69
C SER A 127 -15.50 11.78 5.44
N LYS A 128 -16.38 12.63 4.90
CA LYS A 128 -16.09 14.04 4.58
C LYS A 128 -16.11 14.96 5.81
N ARG A 129 -16.71 14.54 6.93
CA ARG A 129 -16.90 15.36 8.15
C ARG A 129 -16.47 14.62 9.41
N GLY A 130 -16.22 15.34 10.50
CA GLY A 130 -15.89 14.76 11.81
C GLY A 130 -14.53 14.04 11.85
N ARG A 131 -14.42 12.99 12.66
CA ARG A 131 -13.20 12.16 12.74
C ARG A 131 -13.04 11.38 11.41
N PRO A 132 -11.83 11.34 10.82
CA PRO A 132 -11.56 10.54 9.63
C PRO A 132 -11.97 9.08 9.83
N ARG A 133 -12.80 8.57 8.92
CA ARG A 133 -13.23 7.17 8.87
C ARG A 133 -13.26 6.70 7.43
N VAL A 134 -12.64 5.56 7.17
CA VAL A 134 -12.74 4.79 5.94
C VAL A 134 -13.73 3.66 6.17
N GLU A 135 -14.62 3.44 5.21
CA GLU A 135 -15.53 2.30 5.16
C GLU A 135 -15.20 1.45 3.92
N LEU A 136 -15.28 0.13 4.10
CA LEU A 136 -15.07 -0.85 3.06
C LEU A 136 -16.37 -1.59 2.83
N HIS A 137 -16.84 -1.58 1.60
CA HIS A 137 -18.02 -2.33 1.20
C HIS A 137 -17.55 -3.51 0.33
N LEU A 138 -17.89 -4.71 0.76
CA LEU A 138 -17.58 -5.96 0.08
C LEU A 138 -18.80 -6.44 -0.70
N ASN A 139 -18.64 -6.85 -1.95
CA ASN A 139 -19.72 -7.50 -2.69
C ASN A 139 -19.84 -8.96 -2.25
N ILE A 140 -20.70 -9.21 -1.26
CA ILE A 140 -20.88 -10.52 -0.63
C ILE A 140 -21.46 -11.53 -1.62
N ALA A 141 -22.33 -11.10 -2.54
CA ALA A 141 -22.91 -11.99 -3.52
C ALA A 141 -21.87 -12.50 -4.53
N ALA A 142 -21.03 -11.60 -5.05
CA ALA A 142 -19.91 -11.98 -5.91
C ALA A 142 -18.89 -12.87 -5.16
N LEU A 143 -18.61 -12.57 -3.88
CA LEU A 143 -17.76 -13.40 -3.02
C LEU A 143 -18.36 -14.79 -2.74
N ALA A 144 -19.70 -14.91 -2.72
CA ALA A 144 -20.42 -16.16 -2.59
C ALA A 144 -20.60 -16.92 -3.92
N GLY A 145 -20.07 -16.39 -5.03
CA GLY A 145 -20.21 -17.01 -6.35
C GLY A 145 -21.63 -16.95 -6.92
N MET A 146 -22.43 -15.98 -6.50
CA MET A 146 -23.77 -15.74 -7.03
C MET A 146 -23.65 -14.86 -8.30
N ASP A 147 -24.21 -15.34 -9.41
CA ASP A 147 -23.97 -14.77 -10.75
C ASP A 147 -24.60 -13.38 -10.98
N ASP A 148 -25.45 -12.85 -10.07
CA ASP A 148 -26.20 -11.60 -10.32
C ASP A 148 -26.56 -10.78 -9.05
N GLY A 149 -25.76 -10.85 -7.99
CA GLY A 149 -26.05 -10.11 -6.76
C GLY A 149 -25.27 -8.80 -6.60
N ASP A 150 -25.99 -7.69 -6.40
CA ASP A 150 -25.45 -6.40 -5.95
C ASP A 150 -25.57 -6.27 -4.42
N THR A 151 -25.31 -7.36 -3.68
CA THR A 151 -25.39 -7.35 -2.22
C THR A 151 -24.07 -6.92 -1.63
N TRP A 152 -24.03 -5.67 -1.15
CA TRP A 152 -22.88 -5.10 -0.46
C TRP A 152 -23.06 -5.17 1.05
N ALA A 153 -21.98 -5.50 1.75
CA ALA A 153 -21.95 -5.41 3.19
C ALA A 153 -20.64 -4.77 3.67
N SER A 154 -20.69 -4.15 4.84
CA SER A 154 -19.56 -3.47 5.46
C SER A 154 -19.19 -4.18 6.76
N PRO A 155 -17.93 -4.57 6.96
CA PRO A 155 -17.47 -4.98 8.29
C PRO A 155 -17.50 -3.80 9.27
N ASP A 156 -17.72 -4.05 10.56
CA ASP A 156 -17.70 -3.01 11.61
C ASP A 156 -16.40 -2.19 11.62
N ALA A 157 -15.29 -2.88 11.35
CA ALA A 157 -13.99 -2.28 11.05
C ALA A 157 -13.47 -2.79 9.69
N PRO A 158 -13.04 -1.90 8.77
CA PRO A 158 -12.87 -2.18 7.33
C PRO A 158 -12.07 -3.43 6.98
N LEU A 159 -10.99 -3.69 7.70
CA LEU A 159 -10.06 -4.78 7.48
C LEU A 159 -10.16 -5.85 8.55
N ASN A 160 -11.29 -5.93 9.27
CA ASN A 160 -11.54 -6.94 10.28
C ASN A 160 -12.01 -8.27 9.68
N PHE A 161 -11.29 -8.73 8.67
CA PHE A 161 -11.47 -10.05 8.08
C PHE A 161 -10.15 -10.81 8.02
N GLY A 162 -10.16 -12.11 7.76
CA GLY A 162 -8.92 -12.90 7.61
C GLY A 162 -8.94 -13.68 6.30
N LEU A 163 -7.79 -13.82 5.65
CA LEU A 163 -7.65 -14.70 4.49
C LEU A 163 -7.10 -16.05 4.93
N ARG A 164 -7.79 -17.12 4.54
CA ARG A 164 -7.32 -18.50 4.73
C ARG A 164 -7.12 -19.16 3.38
N ALA A 165 -6.11 -20.02 3.25
CA ALA A 165 -5.83 -20.80 2.05
C ALA A 165 -5.70 -22.28 2.43
N GLY A 166 -6.21 -23.17 1.58
CA GLY A 166 -6.13 -24.62 1.76
C GLY A 166 -7.42 -25.32 1.35
N GLU A 167 -7.61 -26.56 1.80
CA GLU A 167 -8.89 -27.27 1.70
C GLU A 167 -9.83 -26.80 2.82
N ALA A 168 -11.15 -26.83 2.60
CA ALA A 168 -12.13 -26.23 3.51
C ALA A 168 -11.97 -26.67 4.98
N ASP A 169 -11.66 -27.94 5.21
CA ASP A 169 -11.54 -28.52 6.56
C ASP A 169 -10.17 -28.27 7.21
N ASN A 170 -9.17 -27.86 6.43
CA ASN A 170 -7.78 -27.63 6.86
C ASN A 170 -7.23 -26.26 6.45
N ALA A 171 -8.10 -25.30 6.15
CA ALA A 171 -7.68 -23.99 5.64
C ALA A 171 -6.82 -23.28 6.68
N MET A 172 -5.59 -22.93 6.33
CA MET A 172 -4.68 -22.21 7.23
C MET A 172 -4.72 -20.72 6.94
N VAL A 173 -4.38 -19.89 7.92
CA VAL A 173 -4.19 -18.45 7.69
C VAL A 173 -3.14 -18.26 6.60
N HIS A 174 -3.50 -17.53 5.54
CA HIS A 174 -2.62 -17.30 4.40
C HIS A 174 -1.49 -16.32 4.79
N ARG A 175 -0.26 -16.53 4.34
CA ARG A 175 0.92 -15.81 4.88
C ARG A 175 1.65 -14.94 3.87
N PHE A 176 1.25 -14.98 2.60
CA PHE A 176 1.90 -14.28 1.50
C PHE A 176 3.39 -14.63 1.29
N GLU A 177 3.90 -15.70 1.92
CA GLU A 177 5.32 -16.07 1.85
C GLU A 177 5.72 -16.40 0.41
N GLN A 178 4.87 -17.17 -0.30
CA GLN A 178 5.09 -17.52 -1.70
C GLN A 178 5.06 -16.27 -2.59
N GLU A 179 4.08 -15.40 -2.40
CA GLU A 179 3.88 -14.21 -3.22
C GLU A 179 5.01 -13.18 -3.02
N LEU A 180 5.53 -13.07 -1.79
CA LEU A 180 6.70 -12.25 -1.47
C LEU A 180 8.00 -12.84 -2.05
N ALA A 181 8.15 -14.17 -2.03
CA ALA A 181 9.26 -14.86 -2.70
C ALA A 181 9.20 -14.64 -4.22
N GLU A 182 8.02 -14.80 -4.83
CA GLU A 182 7.81 -14.54 -6.26
C GLU A 182 8.15 -13.09 -6.63
N LEU A 183 7.83 -12.11 -5.77
CA LEU A 183 8.24 -10.72 -5.98
C LEU A 183 9.77 -10.57 -5.98
N ALA A 184 10.45 -11.18 -5.01
CA ALA A 184 11.90 -11.15 -4.93
C ALA A 184 12.56 -11.80 -6.15
N ASP A 185 12.03 -12.94 -6.60
CA ASP A 185 12.54 -13.66 -7.78
C ASP A 185 12.37 -12.85 -9.06
N ARG A 186 11.19 -12.27 -9.29
CA ARG A 186 10.95 -11.39 -10.47
C ARG A 186 11.86 -10.17 -10.50
N SER A 187 12.31 -9.70 -9.33
CA SER A 187 13.23 -8.57 -9.22
C SER A 187 14.71 -8.97 -9.32
N GLY A 188 15.03 -10.27 -9.30
CA GLY A 188 16.40 -10.78 -9.28
C GLY A 188 17.14 -10.55 -7.94
N ALA A 189 16.43 -10.24 -6.85
CA ALA A 189 17.04 -9.89 -5.57
C ALA A 189 17.49 -11.10 -4.74
N GLY A 190 16.98 -12.30 -5.04
CA GLY A 190 17.28 -13.56 -4.34
C GLY A 190 16.61 -13.71 -2.96
N SER A 191 16.16 -12.63 -2.33
CA SER A 191 15.26 -12.67 -1.17
C SER A 191 14.45 -11.39 -1.05
N ILE A 192 13.31 -11.47 -0.35
CA ILE A 192 12.44 -10.29 -0.13
C ILE A 192 13.14 -9.21 0.69
N LEU A 193 13.95 -9.59 1.68
CA LEU A 193 14.73 -8.62 2.46
C LEU A 193 15.74 -7.87 1.58
N ARG A 194 16.45 -8.57 0.69
CA ARG A 194 17.39 -7.93 -0.25
C ARG A 194 16.67 -6.98 -1.22
N TYR A 195 15.48 -7.36 -1.68
CA TYR A 195 14.64 -6.48 -2.49
C TYR A 195 14.26 -5.20 -1.74
N ILE A 196 13.76 -5.31 -0.51
CA ILE A 196 13.38 -4.15 0.32
C ILE A 196 14.60 -3.27 0.64
N GLN A 197 15.76 -3.88 0.94
CA GLN A 197 17.01 -3.14 1.16
C GLN A 197 17.46 -2.39 -0.08
N ALA A 198 17.29 -2.98 -1.28
CA ALA A 198 17.60 -2.30 -2.54
C ALA A 198 16.68 -1.09 -2.77
N GLU A 199 15.38 -1.22 -2.51
CA GLU A 199 14.41 -0.12 -2.56
C GLU A 199 14.76 0.98 -1.54
N ALA A 200 15.11 0.62 -0.30
CA ALA A 200 15.53 1.59 0.71
C ALA A 200 16.83 2.33 0.35
N ASN A 201 17.74 1.66 -0.36
CA ASN A 201 18.96 2.27 -0.86
C ASN A 201 18.74 3.15 -2.10
N GLN A 202 17.54 3.17 -2.70
CA GLN A 202 17.22 4.04 -3.83
C GLN A 202 17.50 5.51 -3.50
N ARG A 203 17.17 5.94 -2.26
CA ARG A 203 17.46 7.29 -1.78
C ARG A 203 18.95 7.64 -1.86
N ASN A 204 19.81 6.74 -1.41
CA ASN A 204 21.27 6.95 -1.41
C ASN A 204 21.82 6.96 -2.84
N ARG A 205 21.29 6.10 -3.72
CA ARG A 205 21.68 6.06 -5.13
C ARG A 205 21.32 7.34 -5.90
N LEU A 206 20.32 8.10 -5.45
CA LEU A 206 19.95 9.39 -6.04
C LEU A 206 20.86 10.53 -5.56
N LEU A 207 21.31 10.49 -4.30
CA LEU A 207 22.03 11.60 -3.69
C LEU A 207 23.54 11.54 -3.85
N TYR A 208 24.09 10.32 -3.89
CA TYR A 208 25.53 10.12 -3.80
C TYR A 208 26.09 9.58 -5.11
N ALA A 209 27.19 10.19 -5.55
CA ALA A 209 28.00 9.64 -6.61
C ALA A 209 28.48 8.24 -6.21
N SER A 210 28.50 7.34 -7.18
CA SER A 210 29.07 6.00 -7.04
C SER A 210 30.40 5.93 -7.79
N GLN A 211 31.07 4.77 -7.74
CA GLN A 211 32.23 4.52 -8.60
C GLN A 211 31.89 4.60 -10.09
N ASP A 212 30.61 4.44 -10.44
CA ASP A 212 30.11 4.51 -11.81
C ASP A 212 29.80 5.96 -12.26
N GLY A 213 29.89 6.95 -11.37
CA GLY A 213 29.73 8.37 -11.68
C GLY A 213 28.60 9.06 -10.90
N ILE A 214 28.17 10.22 -11.40
CA ILE A 214 27.07 11.01 -10.84
C ILE A 214 25.74 10.39 -11.33
N PRO A 215 24.79 10.09 -10.42
CA PRO A 215 23.50 9.56 -10.82
C PRO A 215 22.71 10.60 -11.62
N HIS A 216 22.08 10.15 -12.69
CA HIS A 216 21.09 10.91 -13.45
C HIS A 216 19.77 10.17 -13.46
N VAL A 217 18.66 10.89 -13.30
CA VAL A 217 17.31 10.32 -13.27
C VAL A 217 16.40 10.98 -14.29
N GLU A 218 15.89 10.16 -15.20
CA GLU A 218 14.70 10.51 -15.97
C GLU A 218 13.46 10.29 -15.08
N PHE A 219 12.87 11.39 -14.60
CA PHE A 219 11.69 11.35 -13.75
C PHE A 219 10.48 11.82 -14.56
N HIS A 220 9.56 10.93 -14.91
CA HIS A 220 8.39 11.29 -15.71
C HIS A 220 7.17 11.66 -14.83
N ASP A 221 6.25 12.45 -15.38
CA ASP A 221 4.99 12.83 -14.72
C ASP A 221 4.22 11.63 -14.13
N ASP A 222 4.16 10.52 -14.88
CA ASP A 222 3.48 9.30 -14.47
C ASP A 222 4.10 8.68 -13.22
N MET A 223 5.41 8.86 -13.01
CA MET A 223 6.07 8.39 -11.81
C MET A 223 5.64 9.16 -10.58
N LEU A 224 5.57 10.49 -10.68
CA LEU A 224 5.12 11.33 -9.57
C LEU A 224 3.65 11.10 -9.27
N ARG A 225 2.80 10.96 -10.29
CA ARG A 225 1.39 10.57 -10.13
C ARG A 225 1.25 9.19 -9.48
N SER A 226 2.06 8.21 -9.90
CA SER A 226 2.10 6.87 -9.31
C SER A 226 2.50 6.93 -7.83
N ARG A 227 3.56 7.66 -7.47
CA ARG A 227 3.97 7.88 -6.07
C ARG A 227 2.90 8.59 -5.26
N ALA A 228 2.21 9.59 -5.82
CA ALA A 228 1.09 10.25 -5.15
C ALA A 228 -0.06 9.27 -4.85
N LYS A 229 -0.36 8.31 -5.74
CA LYS A 229 -1.31 7.23 -5.47
C LYS A 229 -0.85 6.34 -4.31
N ARG A 230 0.43 5.92 -4.30
CA ARG A 230 1.02 5.09 -3.22
C ARG A 230 0.92 5.78 -1.86
N VAL A 231 1.30 7.06 -1.80
CA VAL A 231 1.17 7.90 -0.60
C VAL A 231 -0.28 7.92 -0.10
N CYS A 232 -1.25 8.13 -0.99
CA CYS A 232 -2.65 8.16 -0.58
C CYS A 232 -3.13 6.79 -0.07
N VAL A 233 -2.73 5.68 -0.68
CA VAL A 233 -3.04 4.31 -0.21
C VAL A 233 -2.48 4.07 1.19
N LEU A 234 -1.21 4.43 1.43
CA LEU A 234 -0.58 4.32 2.75
C LEU A 234 -1.30 5.18 3.79
N LEU A 235 -1.69 6.41 3.44
CA LEU A 235 -2.41 7.29 4.36
C LEU A 235 -3.84 6.83 4.63
N MET A 236 -4.52 6.21 3.65
CA MET A 236 -5.79 5.52 3.89
C MET A 236 -5.60 4.36 4.87
N LEU A 237 -4.54 3.55 4.73
CA LEU A 237 -4.23 2.49 5.68
C LEU A 237 -3.96 3.05 7.09
N ALA A 238 -3.23 4.16 7.21
CA ALA A 238 -3.03 4.82 8.50
C ALA A 238 -4.35 5.28 9.13
N ILE A 239 -5.30 5.80 8.34
CA ILE A 239 -6.65 6.17 8.82
C ILE A 239 -7.42 4.91 9.26
N ILE A 240 -7.44 3.85 8.44
CA ILE A 240 -8.12 2.57 8.76
C ILE A 240 -7.61 1.99 10.07
N VAL A 241 -6.30 2.06 10.33
CA VAL A 241 -5.73 1.58 11.59
C VAL A 241 -6.08 2.54 12.73
N ALA A 242 -5.94 3.85 12.54
CA ALA A 242 -6.14 4.83 13.60
C ALA A 242 -7.61 5.07 14.01
N GLN A 243 -8.58 4.68 13.19
CA GLN A 243 -9.99 4.98 13.44
C GLN A 243 -10.63 4.11 14.53
N THR A 244 -10.11 2.90 14.78
CA THR A 244 -10.67 1.95 15.75
C THR A 244 -9.60 1.45 16.74
N PRO A 245 -9.93 1.23 18.02
CA PRO A 245 -9.03 0.55 18.96
C PRO A 245 -8.97 -0.97 18.73
N GLN A 246 -9.91 -1.54 17.96
CA GLN A 246 -9.93 -2.96 17.66
C GLN A 246 -8.78 -3.34 16.71
N HIS A 247 -8.09 -4.43 17.03
CA HIS A 247 -7.11 -5.01 16.10
C HIS A 247 -7.85 -5.73 14.98
N GLN A 248 -7.68 -5.20 13.76
CA GLN A 248 -8.26 -5.74 12.55
C GLN A 248 -7.45 -6.96 12.10
N ILE A 249 -8.12 -8.10 11.95
CA ILE A 249 -7.48 -9.40 11.66
C ILE A 249 -6.58 -9.33 10.43
N PHE A 250 -7.04 -8.72 9.33
CA PHE A 250 -6.26 -8.66 8.10
C PHE A 250 -5.02 -7.78 8.25
N VAL A 251 -5.13 -6.71 9.04
CA VAL A 251 -3.99 -5.83 9.35
C VAL A 251 -2.94 -6.60 10.16
N LEU A 252 -3.36 -7.41 11.13
CA LEU A 252 -2.45 -8.28 11.89
C LEU A 252 -1.76 -9.29 10.97
N GLN A 253 -2.51 -9.90 10.04
CA GLN A 253 -1.99 -10.82 9.04
C GLN A 253 -0.91 -10.20 8.15
N CYS A 254 -1.16 -9.00 7.65
CA CYS A 254 -0.19 -8.26 6.86
C CYS A 254 1.02 -7.83 7.70
N LEU A 255 0.82 -7.40 8.95
CA LEU A 255 1.90 -7.01 9.85
C LEU A 255 2.84 -8.19 10.14
N GLU A 256 2.31 -9.38 10.37
CA GLU A 256 3.14 -10.58 10.55
C GLU A 256 3.94 -10.93 9.31
N ALA A 257 3.30 -10.96 8.13
CA ALA A 257 3.99 -11.20 6.87
C ALA A 257 5.13 -10.19 6.66
N MET A 258 4.89 -8.91 6.98
CA MET A 258 5.92 -7.87 6.94
C MET A 258 7.07 -8.12 7.91
N LEU A 259 6.77 -8.53 9.15
CA LEU A 259 7.79 -8.78 10.17
C LEU A 259 8.64 -10.01 9.84
N VAL A 260 8.05 -11.06 9.26
CA VAL A 260 8.79 -12.21 8.71
C VAL A 260 9.69 -11.77 7.56
N ALA A 261 9.15 -11.00 6.61
CA ALA A 261 9.92 -10.50 5.46
C ALA A 261 11.09 -9.58 5.87
N LEU A 262 10.98 -8.90 7.02
CA LEU A 262 12.02 -8.08 7.62
C LEU A 262 12.94 -8.84 8.59
N GLU A 263 12.81 -10.16 8.68
CA GLU A 263 13.55 -11.04 9.60
C GLU A 263 13.47 -10.56 11.06
N ARG A 264 12.32 -9.99 11.44
CA ARG A 264 12.06 -9.53 12.81
C ARG A 264 11.37 -10.59 13.66
N ILE A 265 10.89 -11.66 13.03
CA ILE A 265 10.36 -12.88 13.64
C ILE A 265 10.71 -14.07 12.73
N GLU A 266 10.95 -15.23 13.34
CA GLU A 266 11.19 -16.49 12.62
C GLU A 266 9.89 -17.29 12.34
N GLY A 267 8.75 -16.82 12.87
CA GLY A 267 7.48 -17.55 12.84
C GLY A 267 6.28 -16.71 13.26
N GLN A 268 5.22 -17.38 13.73
CA GLN A 268 3.96 -16.75 14.15
C GLN A 268 4.11 -15.84 15.37
N LEU A 269 3.36 -14.72 15.42
CA LEU A 269 3.11 -14.07 16.69
C LEU A 269 2.02 -14.85 17.43
N SER A 270 2.22 -15.05 18.75
CA SER A 270 1.29 -15.78 19.63
C SER A 270 -0.02 -15.02 19.95
N GLY A 271 -0.49 -14.18 19.03
CA GLY A 271 -1.55 -13.19 19.26
C GLY A 271 -2.71 -13.25 18.27
N TYR A 272 -2.71 -14.20 17.32
CA TYR A 272 -3.91 -14.47 16.56
C TYR A 272 -5.00 -14.94 17.53
N PRO A 273 -6.19 -14.31 17.55
CA PRO A 273 -7.32 -15.01 18.12
C PRO A 273 -7.45 -16.31 17.31
N GLU A 274 -7.51 -17.46 17.99
CA GLU A 274 -8.04 -18.65 17.38
C GLU A 274 -9.44 -18.28 16.89
N LEU A 275 -9.57 -18.05 15.58
CA LEU A 275 -10.86 -17.96 14.93
C LEU A 275 -11.39 -19.39 14.94
N SER A 276 -11.90 -19.82 16.09
CA SER A 276 -12.46 -21.15 16.25
C SER A 276 -13.53 -21.31 15.18
N ALA A 277 -13.49 -22.43 14.47
CA ALA A 277 -14.51 -22.80 13.51
C ALA A 277 -15.89 -23.03 14.18
N SER A 278 -15.99 -22.84 15.50
CA SER A 278 -17.07 -23.35 16.34
C SER A 278 -17.86 -22.28 17.11
N GLY A 279 -17.96 -21.03 16.65
CA GLY A 279 -18.76 -20.04 17.39
C GLY A 279 -19.30 -18.90 16.54
N ASP A 280 -20.59 -18.97 16.21
CA ASP A 280 -21.58 -17.89 15.95
C ASP A 280 -21.20 -16.66 15.11
N ARG A 281 -20.04 -16.62 14.45
CA ARG A 281 -19.63 -15.51 13.60
C ARG A 281 -19.69 -15.93 12.14
N PRO A 282 -20.40 -15.17 11.28
CA PRO A 282 -20.48 -15.52 9.87
C PRO A 282 -19.07 -15.58 9.28
N LEU A 283 -18.77 -16.70 8.64
CA LEU A 283 -17.47 -16.97 8.02
C LEU A 283 -17.72 -16.97 6.51
N LEU A 284 -17.29 -15.92 5.81
CA LEU A 284 -17.49 -15.80 4.36
C LEU A 284 -16.46 -16.66 3.60
N THR A 285 -16.68 -17.96 3.56
CA THR A 285 -15.82 -18.86 2.77
C THR A 285 -16.01 -18.60 1.27
N ILE A 286 -15.07 -17.89 0.64
CA ILE A 286 -14.99 -17.81 -0.83
C ILE A 286 -14.49 -19.17 -1.32
N ARG A 287 -15.07 -19.70 -2.41
CA ARG A 287 -14.62 -20.94 -3.05
C ARG A 287 -14.27 -20.64 -4.50
N ARG A 288 -13.07 -21.03 -4.94
CA ARG A 288 -12.72 -21.01 -6.37
C ARG A 288 -13.60 -22.02 -7.13
N LYS A 289 -14.03 -21.66 -8.34
CA LYS A 289 -14.65 -22.62 -9.29
C LYS A 289 -13.62 -23.69 -9.68
N GLN A 290 -14.09 -24.93 -9.86
CA GLN A 290 -13.33 -26.15 -10.15
C GLN A 290 -12.24 -25.96 -11.22
N GLY A 291 -11.00 -26.34 -10.91
CA GLY A 291 -9.91 -26.48 -11.90
C GLY A 291 -8.50 -26.27 -11.36
N GLU A 292 -8.34 -25.43 -10.33
CA GLU A 292 -7.03 -25.15 -9.70
C GLU A 292 -7.12 -25.46 -8.20
N ARG A 293 -6.25 -26.36 -7.71
CA ARG A 293 -6.28 -26.84 -6.32
C ARG A 293 -5.96 -25.70 -5.34
N GLY A 294 -7.00 -25.16 -4.69
CA GLY A 294 -6.91 -24.29 -3.52
C GLY A 294 -8.19 -23.51 -3.28
N THR A 295 -8.74 -23.58 -2.06
CA THR A 295 -9.86 -22.73 -1.60
C THR A 295 -9.28 -21.56 -0.81
N ILE A 296 -9.67 -20.32 -1.15
CA ILE A 296 -9.32 -19.12 -0.38
C ILE A 296 -10.58 -18.64 0.33
N SER A 297 -10.62 -18.65 1.65
CA SER A 297 -11.80 -18.25 2.43
C SER A 297 -11.59 -16.89 3.11
N LEU A 298 -12.63 -16.04 3.18
CA LEU A 298 -12.61 -14.73 3.85
C LEU A 298 -13.46 -14.77 5.13
N THR A 299 -12.88 -14.71 6.30
CA THR A 299 -13.70 -14.70 7.53
C THR A 299 -14.00 -13.27 7.94
N ALA A 300 -15.25 -12.82 8.07
CA ALA A 300 -15.59 -11.45 8.52
C ALA A 300 -16.85 -11.44 9.40
N PRO A 301 -16.87 -10.78 10.57
CA PRO A 301 -18.13 -10.41 11.22
C PRO A 301 -18.81 -9.33 10.34
N VAL A 302 -20.05 -9.57 9.94
CA VAL A 302 -20.80 -8.69 9.02
C VAL A 302 -22.08 -8.21 9.72
N ASP A 303 -22.31 -6.90 9.71
CA ASP A 303 -23.62 -6.30 9.99
C ASP A 303 -24.34 -6.01 8.67
N VAL A 304 -25.57 -6.50 8.51
CA VAL A 304 -26.32 -6.45 7.24
C VAL A 304 -27.25 -5.24 7.26
N GLY A 305 -26.69 -4.04 7.15
CA GLY A 305 -27.42 -2.79 7.02
C GLY A 305 -27.35 -2.23 5.59
N GLY A 306 -28.50 -1.90 4.99
CA GLY A 306 -28.58 -1.42 3.61
C GLY A 306 -27.86 -0.09 3.37
N ILE A 307 -27.02 -0.03 2.32
CA ILE A 307 -26.27 1.18 1.93
C ILE A 307 -26.34 1.41 0.41
N TRP A 308 -26.43 2.70 0.08
CA TRP A 308 -26.56 3.37 -1.21
C TRP A 308 -25.30 3.31 -2.10
N GLN A 309 -25.48 3.43 -3.42
CA GLN A 309 -24.49 3.13 -4.47
C GLN A 309 -23.56 4.30 -4.84
N GLY A 310 -22.27 3.98 -5.05
CA GLY A 310 -21.28 4.81 -5.75
C GLY A 310 -20.08 3.95 -6.14
N GLY A 311 -19.95 3.63 -7.43
CA GLY A 311 -18.99 2.66 -7.96
C GLY A 311 -17.61 3.27 -8.28
N TRP A 312 -16.57 2.44 -8.15
CA TRP A 312 -15.23 2.66 -8.68
C TRP A 312 -15.04 1.74 -9.88
N ASP A 313 -14.64 2.31 -11.03
CA ASP A 313 -14.05 1.56 -12.15
C ASP A 313 -12.54 1.77 -12.13
N ALA A 314 -11.79 0.69 -11.94
CA ALA A 314 -10.34 0.69 -11.98
C ALA A 314 -9.84 -0.37 -12.97
N GLU A 315 -9.88 -0.05 -14.26
CA GLU A 315 -9.15 -0.80 -15.28
C GLU A 315 -7.72 -0.26 -15.47
N ARG A 316 -6.76 -1.20 -15.39
CA ARG A 316 -5.44 -1.27 -16.05
C ARG A 316 -4.22 -0.46 -15.52
N GLN A 317 -3.12 -1.23 -15.55
CA GLN A 317 -1.68 -0.91 -15.55
C GLN A 317 -0.98 -0.68 -14.19
N ILE A 318 -0.53 -1.79 -13.59
CA ILE A 318 0.70 -1.83 -12.81
C ILE A 318 1.83 -2.28 -13.75
N ARG A 319 2.56 -1.32 -14.34
CA ARG A 319 3.95 -1.55 -14.75
C ARG A 319 4.84 -0.93 -13.69
N ALA A 320 5.89 -1.64 -13.30
CA ALA A 320 6.91 -1.13 -12.40
C ALA A 320 7.64 0.05 -13.06
N THR A 321 7.18 1.27 -12.78
CA THR A 321 7.93 2.49 -13.11
C THR A 321 8.89 2.77 -11.96
N ALA A 322 9.98 2.02 -11.90
CA ALA A 322 11.16 2.46 -11.18
C ALA A 322 11.83 3.55 -12.03
N ALA A 323 12.31 4.63 -11.40
CA ALA A 323 13.18 5.58 -12.09
C ALA A 323 14.39 4.78 -12.56
N ARG A 324 14.69 4.83 -13.87
CA ARG A 324 16.00 4.36 -14.33
C ARG A 324 17.01 5.40 -13.87
N VAL A 325 17.75 5.04 -12.84
CA VAL A 325 18.97 5.76 -12.47
C VAL A 325 20.04 5.30 -13.46
N THR A 326 20.51 6.21 -14.29
CA THR A 326 21.65 6.00 -15.19
C THR A 326 22.86 6.72 -14.64
N TYR A 327 24.06 6.21 -14.89
CA TYR A 327 25.29 6.92 -14.56
C TYR A 327 25.90 7.45 -15.85
N GLY A 328 26.18 8.75 -15.90
CA GLY A 328 26.90 9.35 -17.01
C GLY A 328 28.40 9.08 -16.87
N GLN A 329 29.05 8.54 -17.91
CA GLN A 329 30.50 8.58 -17.99
C GLN A 329 30.91 10.04 -18.21
N THR A 330 31.59 10.62 -17.23
CA THR A 330 32.35 11.86 -17.47
C THR A 330 33.60 11.46 -18.24
N ASP A 331 33.60 11.73 -19.55
CA ASP A 331 34.83 11.82 -20.33
C ASP A 331 35.68 12.94 -19.69
N LEU A 332 36.73 12.55 -18.99
CA LEU A 332 37.76 13.45 -18.44
C LEU A 332 38.90 13.62 -19.43
#